data_AF-A0AAR2KKA7-F1
#
_entry.id   AF-A0AAR2KKA7-F1
#
_cell.length_a   1.000
_cell.length_b   1.000
_cell.length_c   1.000
_cell.angle_alpha   90.00
_cell.angle_beta   90.00
_cell.angle_gamma   90.00
#
_symmetry.space_group_name_H-M   'P 1'
#
loop_
_entity.id
_entity.type
_entity.pdbx_description
1 polymer ?
#
loop_
_entity_poly.entity_id
_entity_poly.type
_entity_poly.pdbx_seq_one_letter_code
_entity_poly.pdbx_strand_id
1 'polypeptide(L)'
;MKFMGDYPMKGQTEQDIVNTILRVHENTPPSYKIDLLFIISKKNRLSGEYGLMRDEAYCQVLKQITGNTSSKTDSCQRGWRLLYILTTYYRCSEVLKPYLLKYLQDVCASPGVHFQGIANACEQNLRKTFQYGGRIEYPNSMELKAMLAGRSSKRQLFLLPGGIERHLKIKTCSVALDAIEELCYEMGLHNQEAMDEYAIFVVTNRGQNVRPLNKREYILDIVTEAEPIDSNYSLWFRRVIWNQPLKFDNELGVTVHFNQVAPDYLKGLFSVVPQGKTSEQQLQQVSKLAALQHRAKDSIYLPTIREVQDCMPLQLYGQQRPQQWLNMVTEHMQQVQALSPHQARAQFLGEELTNPVYCYINWQDVLFIVKKEDTVDELISCSPGAASEIPPERSAVHKDPEAYGWLQLPLCIICKCSSKIIILSRKAIW
;
A
#
# COMPACT_ATOMS: atom_id res chain seq x y z
N MET A 1 -29.15 24.14 31.21
CA MET A 1 -28.17 24.31 30.12
C MET A 1 -28.88 23.99 28.80
N LYS A 2 -28.63 24.73 27.71
CA LYS A 2 -29.20 24.39 26.39
C LYS A 2 -28.18 23.55 25.62
N PHE A 3 -28.62 22.43 25.06
CA PHE A 3 -27.78 21.49 24.32
C PHE A 3 -27.88 21.71 22.79
N MET A 4 -26.87 21.28 22.03
CA MET A 4 -26.87 21.36 20.55
C MET A 4 -28.07 20.66 19.90
N GLY A 5 -28.67 19.69 20.60
CA GLY A 5 -29.95 19.08 20.26
C GLY A 5 -31.13 20.05 20.25
N ASP A 6 -31.13 21.04 21.14
CA ASP A 6 -32.35 21.71 21.59
C ASP A 6 -32.92 22.70 20.57
N TYR A 7 -32.12 23.17 19.61
CA TYR A 7 -32.60 24.05 18.53
C TYR A 7 -33.27 23.23 17.40
N PRO A 8 -34.42 23.69 16.86
CA PRO A 8 -35.01 23.10 15.68
C PRO A 8 -34.11 23.36 14.47
N MET A 9 -33.68 22.27 13.84
CA MET A 9 -33.05 22.28 12.52
C MET A 9 -34.10 22.75 11.50
N LYS A 10 -34.14 24.05 11.17
CA LYS A 10 -35.03 24.53 10.11
C LYS A 10 -34.54 23.99 8.77
N GLY A 11 -35.08 22.85 8.33
CA GLY A 11 -34.93 22.31 6.97
C GLY A 11 -33.58 21.65 6.65
N GLN A 12 -32.69 21.44 7.62
CA GLN A 12 -31.38 20.79 7.41
C GLN A 12 -31.36 19.37 8.01
N THR A 13 -30.86 18.40 7.26
CA THR A 13 -30.66 17.02 7.71
C THR A 13 -29.35 16.88 8.51
N GLU A 14 -29.17 15.79 9.28
CA GLU A 14 -27.89 15.52 9.96
C GLU A 14 -26.72 15.41 8.97
N GLN A 15 -27.00 14.87 7.79
CA GLN A 15 -26.09 14.83 6.65
C GLN A 15 -25.69 16.25 6.23
N ASP A 16 -26.61 17.21 6.23
CA ASP A 16 -26.32 18.61 5.88
C ASP A 16 -25.47 19.29 6.96
N ILE A 17 -25.67 18.99 8.25
CA ILE A 17 -24.78 19.51 9.30
C ILE A 17 -23.38 18.96 9.12
N VAL A 18 -23.24 17.64 8.97
CA VAL A 18 -21.92 17.03 8.82
C VAL A 18 -21.27 17.51 7.53
N ASN A 19 -22.01 17.63 6.44
CA ASN A 19 -21.54 18.25 5.21
C ASN A 19 -21.20 19.73 5.40
N THR A 20 -21.87 20.50 6.25
CA THR A 20 -21.53 21.92 6.51
C THR A 20 -20.29 22.04 7.42
N ILE A 21 -20.13 21.11 8.37
CA ILE A 21 -18.93 20.98 9.20
C ILE A 21 -17.73 20.64 8.33
N LEU A 22 -17.91 19.70 7.39
CA LEU A 22 -16.82 19.12 6.61
C LEU A 22 -16.59 19.84 5.28
N ARG A 23 -17.63 20.30 4.56
CA ARG A 23 -17.53 20.98 3.27
C ARG A 23 -17.98 22.42 3.40
N VAL A 24 -17.03 23.33 3.57
CA VAL A 24 -17.22 24.71 3.08
C VAL A 24 -16.36 24.89 1.84
N HIS A 25 -17.03 24.70 0.69
CA HIS A 25 -16.64 25.40 -0.52
C HIS A 25 -17.04 26.88 -0.41
N GLU A 26 -16.30 27.73 -1.12
CA GLU A 26 -16.10 29.17 -0.91
C GLU A 26 -17.34 30.11 -1.01
N ASN A 27 -18.59 29.64 -1.04
CA ASN A 27 -19.74 30.51 -1.37
C ASN A 27 -21.03 30.28 -0.56
N THR A 28 -20.96 30.13 0.77
CA THR A 28 -22.18 30.12 1.63
C THR A 28 -22.34 31.45 2.39
N PRO A 29 -23.49 32.14 2.29
CA PRO A 29 -23.68 33.45 2.94
C PRO A 29 -23.74 33.33 4.47
N PRO A 30 -23.27 34.37 5.20
CA PRO A 30 -23.14 34.36 6.65
C PRO A 30 -24.49 34.67 7.30
N SER A 31 -25.29 33.64 7.48
CA SER A 31 -26.39 33.69 8.44
C SER A 31 -26.49 32.32 9.09
N TYR A 32 -26.84 32.29 10.38
CA TYR A 32 -26.94 31.13 11.29
C TYR A 32 -25.64 30.81 12.07
N LYS A 33 -25.57 31.39 13.29
CA LYS A 33 -24.59 31.10 14.34
C LYS A 33 -24.60 29.63 14.75
N ILE A 34 -23.54 28.92 14.38
CA ILE A 34 -22.89 27.90 15.21
C ILE A 34 -21.40 28.21 15.10
N ASP A 35 -20.81 28.81 16.14
CA ASP A 35 -19.41 29.26 16.11
C ASP A 35 -18.38 28.11 15.94
N LEU A 36 -18.81 26.84 16.06
CA LEU A 36 -18.02 25.64 15.71
C LEU A 36 -17.92 25.37 14.20
N LEU A 37 -18.91 25.78 13.39
CA LEU A 37 -18.94 25.54 11.94
C LEU A 37 -17.89 26.36 11.19
N PHE A 38 -17.54 27.54 11.70
CA PHE A 38 -16.55 28.42 11.07
C PHE A 38 -15.10 27.91 11.22
N ILE A 39 -14.82 27.16 12.29
CA ILE A 39 -13.48 26.65 12.62
C ILE A 39 -13.10 25.43 11.77
N ILE A 40 -14.08 24.57 11.45
CA ILE A 40 -13.86 23.28 10.78
C ILE A 40 -13.92 23.41 9.24
N SER A 41 -14.53 24.50 8.77
CA SER A 41 -14.93 24.81 7.39
C SER A 41 -13.79 25.08 6.41
N LYS A 42 -12.69 25.74 6.81
CA LYS A 42 -11.65 26.17 5.87
C LYS A 42 -10.52 25.16 5.72
N LYS A 43 -10.68 24.23 4.77
CA LYS A 43 -9.66 23.23 4.33
C LYS A 43 -8.31 23.85 3.90
N ASN A 44 -8.18 25.17 3.69
CA ASN A 44 -6.99 25.75 3.03
C ASN A 44 -6.24 26.92 3.71
N ARG A 45 -6.48 27.26 4.98
CA ARG A 45 -5.63 28.28 5.67
C ARG A 45 -5.57 28.13 7.20
N LEU A 46 -4.93 27.08 7.73
CA LEU A 46 -4.75 26.95 9.19
C LEU A 46 -3.32 26.53 9.56
N SER A 47 -2.36 27.38 9.20
CA SER A 47 -0.99 27.39 9.75
C SER A 47 -0.93 28.23 11.04
N GLY A 48 -0.23 27.72 12.06
CA GLY A 48 0.35 28.48 13.17
C GLY A 48 -0.59 29.05 14.24
N GLU A 49 -1.55 29.90 13.86
CA GLU A 49 -2.20 30.84 14.80
C GLU A 49 -3.50 30.33 15.45
N TYR A 50 -4.02 29.16 15.06
CA TYR A 50 -5.36 28.69 15.44
C TYR A 50 -5.41 27.43 16.33
N GLY A 51 -4.29 27.03 16.96
CA GLY A 51 -4.28 25.91 17.91
C GLY A 51 -5.31 26.07 19.04
N LEU A 52 -5.50 27.30 19.52
CA LEU A 52 -6.47 27.64 20.56
C LEU A 52 -7.93 27.40 20.13
N MET A 53 -8.27 27.63 18.86
CA MET A 53 -9.63 27.39 18.36
C MET A 53 -9.97 25.91 18.23
N ARG A 54 -8.96 25.05 18.03
CA ARG A 54 -9.16 23.58 18.01
C ARG A 54 -9.51 23.07 19.40
N ASP A 55 -8.76 23.51 20.40
CA ASP A 55 -9.02 23.15 21.79
C ASP A 55 -10.39 23.67 22.25
N GLU A 56 -10.75 24.90 21.89
CA GLU A 56 -12.07 25.44 22.17
C GLU A 56 -13.18 24.60 21.53
N ALA A 57 -13.00 24.15 20.28
CA ALA A 57 -13.96 23.25 19.62
C ALA A 57 -14.11 21.91 20.38
N TYR A 58 -13.00 21.31 20.81
CA TYR A 58 -13.02 20.11 21.66
C TYR A 58 -13.75 20.36 22.98
N CYS A 59 -13.40 21.44 23.69
CA CYS A 59 -14.00 21.82 24.97
C CYS A 59 -15.50 22.07 24.85
N GLN A 60 -15.94 22.76 23.81
CA GLN A 60 -17.36 22.97 23.54
C GLN A 60 -18.07 21.63 23.31
N VAL A 61 -17.56 20.76 22.44
CA VAL A 61 -18.20 19.44 22.21
C VAL A 61 -18.23 18.59 23.49
N LEU A 62 -17.12 18.53 24.24
CA LEU A 62 -17.03 17.82 25.52
C LEU A 62 -18.07 18.31 26.54
N LYS A 63 -18.25 19.63 26.63
CA LYS A 63 -19.28 20.26 27.47
C LYS A 63 -20.69 19.82 27.05
N GLN A 64 -20.93 19.62 25.76
CA GLN A 64 -22.25 19.22 25.25
C GLN A 64 -22.59 17.75 25.47
N ILE A 65 -21.60 16.87 25.60
CA ILE A 65 -21.81 15.43 25.85
C ILE A 65 -21.73 15.05 27.32
N THR A 66 -21.03 15.84 28.15
CA THR A 66 -20.85 15.56 29.58
C THR A 66 -22.07 16.01 30.38
N GLY A 67 -22.71 15.09 31.10
CA GLY A 67 -23.89 15.40 31.93
C GLY A 67 -25.06 15.93 31.10
N ASN A 68 -25.24 15.45 29.87
CA ASN A 68 -26.30 15.92 28.98
C ASN A 68 -27.69 15.49 29.51
N THR A 69 -28.49 16.48 29.92
CA THR A 69 -29.86 16.30 30.43
C THR A 69 -30.92 16.81 29.46
N SER A 70 -30.60 16.90 28.16
CA SER A 70 -31.56 17.32 27.13
C SER A 70 -32.77 16.40 27.10
N SER A 71 -33.96 16.96 26.87
CA SER A 71 -35.18 16.20 26.63
C SER A 71 -35.19 15.51 25.25
N LYS A 72 -34.28 15.89 24.35
CA LYS A 72 -34.10 15.27 23.04
C LYS A 72 -33.09 14.13 23.13
N THR A 73 -33.56 12.92 22.82
CA THR A 73 -32.80 11.67 22.98
C THR A 73 -31.57 11.57 22.06
N ASP A 74 -31.56 12.29 20.93
CA ASP A 74 -30.47 12.33 19.96
C ASP A 74 -29.37 13.37 20.28
N SER A 75 -29.64 14.30 21.19
CA SER A 75 -28.76 15.44 21.51
C SER A 75 -27.33 15.02 21.87
N CYS A 76 -27.19 14.04 22.77
CA CYS A 76 -25.88 13.55 23.20
C CYS A 76 -25.19 12.74 22.08
N GLN A 77 -25.94 11.92 21.35
CA GLN A 77 -25.44 11.12 20.22
C GLN A 77 -24.85 12.02 19.11
N ARG A 78 -25.48 13.16 18.84
CA ARG A 78 -24.97 14.17 17.90
C ARG A 78 -23.64 14.75 18.38
N GLY A 79 -23.52 15.09 19.66
CA GLY A 79 -22.25 15.56 20.24
C GLY A 79 -21.11 14.53 20.10
N TRP A 80 -21.39 13.25 20.34
CA TRP A 80 -20.40 12.19 20.15
C TRP A 80 -19.95 12.02 18.69
N ARG A 81 -20.87 12.15 17.72
CA ARG A 81 -20.53 12.15 16.29
C ARG A 81 -19.64 13.33 15.91
N LEU A 82 -19.85 14.50 16.51
CA LEU A 82 -18.97 15.66 16.32
C LEU A 82 -17.58 15.40 16.89
N LEU A 83 -17.49 14.82 18.09
CA LEU A 83 -16.20 14.47 18.69
C LEU A 83 -15.45 13.44 17.82
N TYR A 84 -16.17 12.47 17.28
CA TYR A 84 -15.63 11.47 16.36
C TYR A 84 -15.02 12.11 15.10
N ILE A 85 -15.71 13.09 14.52
CA ILE A 85 -15.19 13.87 13.41
C ILE A 85 -13.96 14.66 13.86
N LEU A 86 -14.03 15.44 14.94
CA LEU A 86 -12.91 16.26 15.41
C LEU A 86 -11.63 15.43 15.61
N THR A 87 -11.74 14.29 16.30
CA THR A 87 -10.62 13.38 16.56
C THR A 87 -10.04 12.73 15.29
N THR A 88 -10.80 12.63 14.20
CA THR A 88 -10.36 12.06 12.92
C THR A 88 -9.50 13.03 12.10
N TYR A 89 -9.82 14.33 12.18
CA TYR A 89 -9.23 15.33 11.26
C TYR A 89 -8.25 16.28 11.97
N TYR A 90 -8.37 16.49 13.28
CA TYR A 90 -7.66 17.57 13.96
C TYR A 90 -6.97 17.12 15.24
N ARG A 91 -5.69 17.44 15.38
CA ARG A 91 -4.98 17.37 16.67
C ARG A 91 -5.49 18.48 17.60
N CYS A 92 -5.78 18.13 18.84
CA CYS A 92 -5.80 19.09 19.94
C CYS A 92 -4.37 19.49 20.33
N SER A 93 -4.22 20.47 21.22
CA SER A 93 -2.91 20.81 21.77
C SER A 93 -2.35 19.68 22.64
N GLU A 94 -1.03 19.66 22.81
CA GLU A 94 -0.38 18.75 23.76
C GLU A 94 -0.83 19.02 25.22
N VAL A 95 -1.34 20.22 25.52
CA VAL A 95 -1.89 20.57 26.84
C VAL A 95 -3.24 19.89 27.06
N LEU A 96 -4.15 19.93 26.08
CA LEU A 96 -5.49 19.33 26.20
C LEU A 96 -5.47 17.80 26.05
N LYS A 97 -4.55 17.27 25.25
CA LYS A 97 -4.40 15.84 24.93
C LYS A 97 -4.51 14.88 26.12
N PRO A 98 -3.77 15.03 27.25
CA PRO A 98 -3.87 14.10 28.37
C PRO A 98 -5.27 14.07 28.99
N TYR A 99 -5.94 15.22 29.09
CA TYR A 99 -7.31 15.32 29.63
C TYR A 99 -8.33 14.68 28.69
N LEU A 100 -8.22 14.95 27.38
CA LEU A 100 -9.11 14.37 26.39
C LEU A 100 -8.95 12.84 26.30
N LEU A 101 -7.71 12.33 26.29
CA LEU A 101 -7.46 10.88 26.29
C LEU A 101 -8.01 10.23 27.56
N LYS A 102 -7.76 10.84 28.73
CA LYS A 102 -8.26 10.33 30.01
C LYS A 102 -9.79 10.27 30.03
N TYR A 103 -10.46 11.34 29.59
CA TYR A 103 -11.91 11.39 29.46
C TYR A 103 -12.44 10.24 28.58
N LEU A 104 -11.86 10.05 27.39
CA LEU A 104 -12.27 8.99 26.46
C LEU A 104 -12.07 7.60 27.06
N GLN A 105 -10.93 7.37 27.73
CA GLN A 105 -10.63 6.10 28.41
C GLN A 105 -11.59 5.81 29.56
N ASP A 106 -11.95 6.81 30.36
CA ASP A 106 -12.89 6.65 31.46
C ASP A 106 -14.29 6.28 30.96
N VAL A 107 -14.75 6.89 29.85
CA VAL A 107 -16.01 6.51 29.20
C VAL A 107 -15.95 5.09 28.65
N CYS A 108 -14.82 4.68 28.04
CA CYS A 108 -14.62 3.31 27.55
C CYS A 108 -14.65 2.28 28.68
N ALA A 109 -14.08 2.59 29.84
CA ALA A 109 -13.95 1.68 30.98
C ALA A 109 -15.23 1.57 31.83
N SER A 110 -16.15 2.52 31.73
CA SER A 110 -17.35 2.59 32.57
C SER A 110 -18.44 1.61 32.08
N PRO A 111 -18.74 0.50 32.79
CA PRO A 111 -19.71 -0.50 32.35
C PRO A 111 -21.12 0.07 32.25
N GLY A 112 -21.88 -0.30 31.20
CA GLY A 112 -23.29 0.10 31.04
C GLY A 112 -23.51 1.53 30.53
N VAL A 113 -22.44 2.28 30.22
CA VAL A 113 -22.55 3.64 29.68
C VAL A 113 -22.87 3.59 28.18
N HIS A 114 -23.92 4.30 27.77
CA HIS A 114 -24.18 4.58 26.36
C HIS A 114 -22.93 5.22 25.71
N PHE A 115 -22.65 4.94 24.43
CA PHE A 115 -21.54 5.56 23.66
C PHE A 115 -20.10 5.00 23.88
N GLN A 116 -19.89 3.92 24.64
CA GLN A 116 -18.56 3.26 24.75
C GLN A 116 -17.88 3.01 23.39
N GLY A 117 -18.65 2.50 22.41
CA GLY A 117 -18.12 2.18 21.08
C GLY A 117 -17.58 3.41 20.32
N ILE A 118 -18.30 4.53 20.36
CA ILE A 118 -17.87 5.77 19.70
C ILE A 118 -16.76 6.47 20.49
N ALA A 119 -16.75 6.37 21.82
CA ALA A 119 -15.63 6.84 22.65
C ALA A 119 -14.33 6.11 22.32
N ASN A 120 -14.36 4.79 22.20
CA ASN A 120 -13.19 3.97 21.80
C ASN A 120 -12.70 4.34 20.39
N ALA A 121 -13.64 4.61 19.47
CA ALA A 121 -13.27 5.05 18.13
C ALA A 121 -12.65 6.47 18.13
N CYS A 122 -13.18 7.41 18.93
CA CYS A 122 -12.58 8.73 19.12
C CYS A 122 -11.15 8.64 19.69
N GLU A 123 -10.93 7.73 20.64
CA GLU A 123 -9.63 7.51 21.28
C GLU A 123 -8.59 7.03 20.26
N GLN A 124 -8.94 6.02 19.45
CA GLN A 124 -8.10 5.49 18.38
C GLN A 124 -7.82 6.55 17.30
N ASN A 125 -8.86 7.29 16.88
CA ASN A 125 -8.73 8.40 15.94
C ASN A 125 -7.74 9.43 16.48
N LEU A 126 -7.88 9.86 17.73
CA LEU A 126 -7.00 10.87 18.32
C LEU A 126 -5.53 10.42 18.33
N ARG A 127 -5.26 9.17 18.76
CA ARG A 127 -3.90 8.61 18.73
C ARG A 127 -3.30 8.63 17.32
N LYS A 128 -4.05 8.14 16.34
CA LYS A 128 -3.62 8.09 14.93
C LYS A 128 -3.41 9.49 14.37
N THR A 129 -4.31 10.42 14.69
CA THR A 129 -4.19 11.83 14.27
C THR A 129 -2.93 12.48 14.83
N PHE A 130 -2.54 12.20 16.09
CA PHE A 130 -1.24 12.63 16.63
C PHE A 130 -0.05 11.97 15.92
N GLN A 131 -0.14 10.68 15.62
CA GLN A 131 0.96 9.91 15.04
C GLN A 131 1.21 10.20 13.56
N TYR A 132 0.15 10.33 12.75
CA TYR A 132 0.21 10.40 11.29
C TYR A 132 -0.32 11.72 10.71
N GLY A 133 -1.00 12.54 11.52
CA GLY A 133 -1.77 13.68 11.01
C GLY A 133 -3.24 13.30 10.87
N GLY A 134 -4.14 14.26 10.74
CA GLY A 134 -5.55 13.96 10.49
C GLY A 134 -5.79 13.52 9.05
N ARG A 135 -6.95 12.92 8.79
CA ARG A 135 -7.41 12.65 7.43
C ARG A 135 -7.45 13.92 6.60
N ILE A 136 -7.19 13.80 5.30
CA ILE A 136 -7.21 14.93 4.35
C ILE A 136 -8.46 14.96 3.49
N GLU A 137 -9.06 13.78 3.23
CA GLU A 137 -10.30 13.66 2.48
C GLU A 137 -11.49 13.47 3.39
N TYR A 138 -12.54 14.24 3.09
CA TYR A 138 -13.79 14.18 3.83
C TYR A 138 -14.52 12.87 3.53
N PRO A 139 -15.33 12.35 4.48
CA PRO A 139 -15.99 11.08 4.29
C PRO A 139 -17.00 11.21 3.14
N ASN A 140 -17.02 10.20 2.27
CA ASN A 140 -17.99 10.17 1.18
C ASN A 140 -19.41 9.88 1.73
N SER A 141 -20.42 9.93 0.85
CA SER A 141 -21.82 9.75 1.27
C SER A 141 -22.09 8.39 1.93
N MET A 142 -21.38 7.35 1.51
CA MET A 142 -21.50 6.01 2.08
C MET A 142 -20.86 5.93 3.47
N GLU A 143 -19.65 6.48 3.62
CA GLU A 143 -18.96 6.56 4.91
C GLU A 143 -19.80 7.36 5.92
N LEU A 144 -20.37 8.49 5.49
CA LEU A 144 -21.20 9.32 6.35
C LEU A 144 -22.50 8.61 6.76
N LYS A 145 -23.19 7.95 5.84
CA LYS A 145 -24.35 7.09 6.19
C LYS A 145 -23.98 6.00 7.20
N ALA A 146 -22.81 5.38 7.03
CA ALA A 146 -22.33 4.35 7.96
C ALA A 146 -22.03 4.94 9.35
N MET A 147 -21.37 6.09 9.41
CA MET A 147 -21.08 6.82 10.65
C MET A 147 -22.37 7.23 11.37
N LEU A 148 -23.37 7.73 10.65
CA LEU A 148 -24.69 8.04 11.22
C LEU A 148 -25.39 6.78 11.74
N ALA A 149 -25.20 5.63 11.10
CA ALA A 149 -25.68 4.34 11.62
C ALA A 149 -24.82 3.77 12.77
N GLY A 150 -23.86 4.54 13.31
CA GLY A 150 -22.99 4.11 14.42
C GLY A 150 -21.90 3.12 14.01
N ARG A 151 -21.63 2.94 12.71
CA ARG A 151 -20.56 2.08 12.20
C ARG A 151 -19.31 2.91 11.96
N SER A 152 -18.18 2.44 12.49
CA SER A 152 -16.87 3.11 12.39
C SER A 152 -15.83 2.31 11.59
N SER A 153 -16.30 1.35 10.78
CA SER A 153 -15.43 0.50 9.96
C SER A 153 -16.11 0.06 8.66
N LYS A 154 -15.32 -0.08 7.60
CA LYS A 154 -15.68 -0.63 6.29
C LYS A 154 -14.92 -1.93 6.05
N ARG A 155 -15.59 -2.94 5.48
CA ARG A 155 -14.92 -4.14 4.98
C ARG A 155 -14.30 -3.80 3.62
N GLN A 156 -12.98 -3.87 3.50
CA GLN A 156 -12.25 -3.50 2.29
C GLN A 156 -11.50 -4.70 1.73
N LEU A 157 -11.64 -4.91 0.42
CA LEU A 157 -10.93 -5.96 -0.30
C LEU A 157 -9.50 -5.50 -0.67
N PHE A 158 -8.54 -6.37 -0.39
CA PHE A 158 -7.15 -6.32 -0.83
C PHE A 158 -6.87 -7.55 -1.68
N LEU A 159 -6.19 -7.35 -2.80
CA LEU A 159 -5.78 -8.38 -3.74
C LEU A 159 -4.31 -8.71 -3.53
N LEU A 160 -4.04 -9.99 -3.28
CA LEU A 160 -2.71 -10.54 -3.15
C LEU A 160 -2.33 -11.27 -4.47
N PRO A 161 -1.03 -11.50 -4.73
CA PRO A 161 -0.56 -12.24 -5.90
C PRO A 161 -1.29 -13.56 -6.14
N GLY A 162 -1.61 -13.83 -7.40
CA GLY A 162 -2.42 -14.99 -7.83
C GLY A 162 -3.92 -14.80 -7.69
N GLY A 163 -4.40 -13.56 -7.53
CA GLY A 163 -5.83 -13.26 -7.42
C GLY A 163 -6.43 -13.64 -6.06
N ILE A 164 -5.60 -13.78 -5.04
CA ILE A 164 -6.05 -14.14 -3.69
C ILE A 164 -6.75 -12.92 -3.08
N GLU A 165 -8.02 -13.10 -2.70
CA GLU A 165 -8.82 -12.06 -2.07
C GLU A 165 -8.71 -12.10 -0.55
N ARG A 166 -8.39 -10.95 0.06
CA ARG A 166 -8.40 -10.76 1.52
C ARG A 166 -9.20 -9.53 1.90
N HIS A 167 -10.16 -9.73 2.81
CA HIS A 167 -11.01 -8.66 3.29
C HIS A 167 -10.57 -8.24 4.68
N LEU A 168 -10.13 -6.99 4.81
CA LEU A 168 -9.78 -6.41 6.11
C LEU A 168 -10.90 -5.51 6.64
N LYS A 169 -10.96 -5.36 7.95
CA LYS A 169 -11.86 -4.41 8.62
C LYS A 169 -11.14 -3.07 8.79
N ILE A 170 -11.31 -2.19 7.81
CA ILE A 170 -10.69 -0.86 7.80
C ILE A 170 -11.52 0.10 8.67
N LYS A 171 -10.90 0.65 9.70
CA LYS A 171 -11.47 1.72 10.52
C LYS A 171 -11.20 3.07 9.88
N THR A 172 -11.93 4.11 10.31
CA THR A 172 -11.69 5.47 9.82
C THR A 172 -10.27 5.98 10.09
N CYS A 173 -9.62 5.49 11.14
CA CYS A 173 -8.23 5.83 11.46
C CYS A 173 -7.18 4.86 10.88
N SER A 174 -7.57 3.87 10.07
CA SER A 174 -6.65 2.87 9.52
C SER A 174 -5.80 3.49 8.41
N VAL A 175 -4.48 3.45 8.62
CA VAL A 175 -3.48 3.83 7.60
C VAL A 175 -3.00 2.60 6.84
N ALA A 176 -2.30 2.81 5.72
CA ALA A 176 -1.75 1.72 4.92
C ALA A 176 -0.83 0.78 5.72
N LEU A 177 -0.07 1.31 6.70
CA LEU A 177 0.73 0.48 7.59
C LEU A 177 -0.10 -0.54 8.37
N ASP A 178 -1.27 -0.15 8.89
CA ASP A 178 -2.12 -1.08 9.67
C ASP A 178 -2.56 -2.27 8.81
N ALA A 179 -2.93 -2.00 7.55
CA ALA A 179 -3.32 -3.04 6.61
C ALA A 179 -2.12 -3.92 6.18
N ILE A 180 -0.93 -3.33 6.02
CA ILE A 180 0.30 -4.07 5.73
C ILE A 180 0.62 -5.02 6.89
N GLU A 181 0.59 -4.51 8.12
CA GLU A 181 0.87 -5.30 9.32
C GLU A 181 -0.11 -6.47 9.43
N GLU A 182 -1.42 -6.22 9.33
CA GLU A 182 -2.46 -7.25 9.41
C GLU A 182 -2.26 -8.36 8.36
N LEU A 183 -2.01 -8.00 7.09
CA LEU A 183 -1.74 -8.97 6.03
C LEU A 183 -0.41 -9.72 6.22
N CYS A 184 0.62 -9.05 6.72
CA CYS A 184 1.90 -9.70 7.05
C CYS A 184 1.74 -10.71 8.18
N TYR A 185 0.96 -10.37 9.22
CA TYR A 185 0.65 -11.26 10.33
C TYR A 185 -0.07 -12.53 9.85
N GLU A 186 -1.04 -12.42 8.94
CA GLU A 186 -1.70 -13.59 8.34
C GLU A 186 -0.72 -14.50 7.58
N MET A 187 0.31 -13.92 6.96
CA MET A 187 1.38 -14.64 6.27
C MET A 187 2.49 -15.17 7.21
N GLY A 188 2.34 -15.05 8.53
CA GLY A 188 3.35 -15.49 9.50
C GLY A 188 4.59 -14.60 9.59
N LEU A 189 4.49 -13.36 9.11
CA LEU A 189 5.55 -12.36 9.19
C LEU A 189 5.27 -11.44 10.37
N HIS A 190 6.12 -11.51 11.39
CA HIS A 190 5.95 -10.77 12.65
C HIS A 190 7.08 -9.78 12.95
N ASN A 191 8.15 -9.79 12.15
CA ASN A 191 9.27 -8.88 12.29
C ASN A 191 9.05 -7.61 11.45
N GLN A 192 9.29 -6.45 12.05
CA GLN A 192 9.13 -5.16 11.39
C GLN A 192 9.95 -5.06 10.10
N GLU A 193 11.18 -5.57 10.11
CA GLU A 193 12.07 -5.51 8.94
C GLU A 193 11.52 -6.26 7.73
N ALA A 194 10.79 -7.37 7.92
CA ALA A 194 10.15 -8.04 6.78
C ALA A 194 8.89 -7.31 6.33
N MET A 195 8.09 -6.79 7.27
CA MET A 195 6.92 -5.97 6.93
C MET A 195 7.31 -4.74 6.12
N ASP A 196 8.51 -4.20 6.34
CA ASP A 196 8.98 -3.02 5.64
C ASP A 196 9.17 -3.22 4.14
N GLU A 197 9.29 -4.47 3.71
CA GLU A 197 9.45 -4.88 2.32
C GLU A 197 8.13 -4.98 1.55
N TYR A 198 7.00 -4.74 2.19
CA TYR A 198 5.67 -4.81 1.57
C TYR A 198 5.08 -3.42 1.36
N ALA A 199 4.29 -3.32 0.30
CA ALA A 199 3.55 -2.12 -0.05
C ALA A 199 2.14 -2.45 -0.52
N ILE A 200 1.24 -1.49 -0.31
CA ILE A 200 -0.09 -1.49 -0.90
C ILE A 200 -0.09 -0.52 -2.08
N PHE A 201 -0.77 -0.88 -3.16
CA PHE A 201 -0.96 -0.07 -4.34
C PHE A 201 -2.45 0.17 -4.54
N VAL A 202 -2.81 1.39 -4.92
CA VAL A 202 -4.10 1.65 -5.55
C VAL A 202 -3.96 1.48 -7.05
N VAL A 203 -4.85 0.69 -7.62
CA VAL A 203 -4.86 0.34 -9.04
C VAL A 203 -6.17 0.78 -9.67
N THR A 204 -6.08 1.60 -10.71
CA THR A 204 -7.23 2.13 -11.46
C THR A 204 -7.04 1.94 -12.96
N ASN A 205 -8.10 2.18 -13.73
CA ASN A 205 -8.14 2.09 -15.18
C ASN A 205 -7.70 0.72 -15.69
N ARG A 206 -8.27 -0.36 -15.10
CA ARG A 206 -7.96 -1.76 -15.44
C ARG A 206 -6.45 -2.06 -15.40
N GLY A 207 -5.73 -1.48 -14.45
CA GLY A 207 -4.31 -1.75 -14.25
C GLY A 207 -3.36 -0.89 -15.07
N GLN A 208 -3.86 0.14 -15.77
CA GLN A 208 -3.01 1.13 -16.44
C GLN A 208 -2.35 2.08 -15.43
N ASN A 209 -3.05 2.40 -14.35
CA ASN A 209 -2.55 3.28 -13.30
C ASN A 209 -2.32 2.47 -12.03
N VAL A 210 -1.05 2.38 -11.63
CA VAL A 210 -0.63 1.68 -10.41
C VAL A 210 0.14 2.68 -9.55
N ARG A 211 -0.45 3.09 -8.43
CA ARG A 211 0.17 4.04 -7.51
C ARG A 211 0.44 3.36 -6.16
N PRO A 212 1.70 3.32 -5.71
CA PRO A 212 2.03 2.85 -4.37
C PRO A 212 1.50 3.83 -3.31
N LEU A 213 1.08 3.29 -2.18
CA LEU A 213 0.67 4.06 -1.01
C LEU A 213 1.87 4.27 -0.08
N ASN A 214 2.01 5.49 0.43
CA ASN A 214 2.80 5.77 1.61
C ASN A 214 2.15 5.07 2.82
N LYS A 215 2.97 4.43 3.66
CA LYS A 215 2.54 3.73 4.87
C LYS A 215 1.68 4.59 5.83
N ARG A 216 1.81 5.92 5.75
CA ARG A 216 1.07 6.88 6.59
C ARG A 216 -0.25 7.37 5.97
N GLU A 217 -0.53 7.07 4.70
CA GLU A 217 -1.79 7.47 4.05
C GLU A 217 -2.98 6.68 4.65
N TYR A 218 -4.08 7.38 4.91
CA TYR A 218 -5.33 6.76 5.36
C TYR A 218 -6.01 6.01 4.22
N ILE A 219 -6.34 4.73 4.42
CA ILE A 219 -6.95 3.90 3.36
C ILE A 219 -8.29 4.48 2.89
N LEU A 220 -9.08 5.06 3.80
CA LEU A 220 -10.36 5.68 3.42
C LEU A 220 -10.18 6.97 2.61
N ASP A 221 -9.07 7.69 2.74
CA ASP A 221 -8.76 8.84 1.87
C ASP A 221 -8.50 8.35 0.44
N ILE A 222 -7.66 7.31 0.31
CA ILE A 222 -7.34 6.69 -0.98
C ILE A 222 -8.60 6.19 -1.69
N VAL A 223 -9.46 5.49 -0.95
CA VAL A 223 -10.70 4.95 -1.49
C VAL A 223 -11.66 6.07 -1.91
N THR A 224 -11.75 7.13 -1.11
CA THR A 224 -12.61 8.29 -1.41
C THR A 224 -12.17 9.02 -2.68
N GLU A 225 -10.86 9.11 -2.92
CA GLU A 225 -10.28 9.70 -4.14
C GLU A 225 -10.45 8.77 -5.35
N ALA A 226 -10.22 7.46 -5.18
CA ALA A 226 -10.22 6.51 -6.29
C ALA A 226 -11.62 6.18 -6.82
N GLU A 227 -12.63 6.08 -5.95
CA GLU A 227 -13.98 5.62 -6.31
C GLU A 227 -14.67 6.48 -7.40
N PRO A 228 -14.56 7.83 -7.41
CA PRO A 228 -15.07 8.66 -8.51
C PRO A 228 -14.27 8.55 -9.81
N ILE A 229 -12.99 8.19 -9.74
CA ILE A 229 -12.10 8.08 -10.91
C ILE A 229 -12.36 6.76 -11.64
N ASP A 230 -12.44 5.66 -10.89
CA ASP A 230 -12.72 4.33 -11.40
C ASP A 230 -13.49 3.51 -10.35
N SER A 231 -14.74 3.16 -10.67
CA SER A 231 -15.56 2.32 -9.80
C SER A 231 -15.01 0.91 -9.62
N ASN A 232 -14.09 0.47 -10.49
CA ASN A 232 -13.41 -0.82 -10.43
C ASN A 232 -11.98 -0.71 -9.88
N TYR A 233 -11.68 0.35 -9.12
CA TYR A 233 -10.41 0.46 -8.42
C TYR A 233 -10.15 -0.78 -7.55
N SER A 234 -8.89 -1.12 -7.35
CA SER A 234 -8.49 -2.21 -6.46
C SER A 234 -7.26 -1.85 -5.63
N LEU A 235 -7.15 -2.45 -4.45
CA LEU A 235 -5.99 -2.30 -3.57
C LEU A 235 -5.16 -3.57 -3.66
N TRP A 236 -3.92 -3.47 -4.13
CA TRP A 236 -3.03 -4.62 -4.31
C TRP A 236 -1.96 -4.62 -3.24
N PHE A 237 -1.72 -5.75 -2.60
CA PHE A 237 -0.67 -5.93 -1.62
C PHE A 237 0.44 -6.79 -2.22
N ARG A 238 1.70 -6.33 -2.17
CA ARG A 238 2.84 -7.02 -2.78
C ARG A 238 4.11 -6.83 -1.97
N ARG A 239 5.03 -7.78 -2.11
CA ARG A 239 6.41 -7.60 -1.67
C ARG A 239 7.18 -6.81 -2.71
N VAL A 240 7.85 -5.74 -2.32
CA VAL A 240 8.59 -4.84 -3.23
C VAL A 240 10.09 -4.88 -3.01
N ILE A 241 10.55 -5.43 -1.87
CA ILE A 241 11.97 -5.60 -1.53
C ILE A 241 12.19 -7.06 -1.11
N TRP A 242 13.32 -7.65 -1.49
CA TRP A 242 13.61 -9.08 -1.24
C TRP A 242 14.95 -9.24 -0.50
N ASN A 243 15.12 -8.54 0.63
CA ASN A 243 16.34 -8.58 1.44
C ASN A 243 16.23 -9.62 2.57
N GLN A 244 15.06 -9.74 3.20
CA GLN A 244 14.84 -10.72 4.25
C GLN A 244 14.68 -12.14 3.66
N PRO A 245 15.29 -13.17 4.27
CA PRO A 245 15.14 -14.54 3.79
C PRO A 245 13.69 -15.00 3.91
N LEU A 246 13.22 -15.78 2.94
CA LEU A 246 11.90 -16.38 3.00
C LEU A 246 11.81 -17.45 4.09
N LYS A 247 10.65 -17.50 4.74
CA LYS A 247 10.23 -18.61 5.60
C LYS A 247 9.16 -19.40 4.87
N PHE A 248 9.24 -20.72 4.95
CA PHE A 248 8.35 -21.62 4.22
C PHE A 248 7.32 -22.32 5.11
N ASP A 249 7.08 -21.78 6.31
CA ASP A 249 6.23 -22.39 7.32
C ASP A 249 4.73 -22.05 7.13
N ASN A 250 4.43 -20.93 6.47
CA ASN A 250 3.08 -20.41 6.29
C ASN A 250 2.60 -20.60 4.84
N GLU A 251 1.49 -21.33 4.65
CA GLU A 251 0.95 -21.67 3.33
C GLU A 251 0.53 -20.44 2.50
N LEU A 252 -0.09 -19.45 3.15
CA LEU A 252 -0.49 -18.20 2.49
C LEU A 252 0.73 -17.42 2.00
N GLY A 253 1.73 -17.24 2.86
CA GLY A 253 2.98 -16.55 2.53
C GLY A 253 3.67 -17.20 1.34
N VAL A 254 3.91 -18.52 1.40
CA VAL A 254 4.55 -19.28 0.31
C VAL A 254 3.77 -19.16 -0.99
N THR A 255 2.43 -19.27 -0.93
CA THR A 255 1.59 -19.15 -2.13
C THR A 255 1.64 -17.75 -2.72
N VAL A 256 1.61 -16.70 -1.88
CA VAL A 256 1.72 -15.30 -2.30
C VAL A 256 3.06 -15.03 -2.97
N HIS A 257 4.17 -15.46 -2.37
CA HIS A 257 5.50 -15.27 -2.95
C HIS A 257 5.66 -16.04 -4.25
N PHE A 258 5.22 -17.30 -4.30
CA PHE A 258 5.25 -18.11 -5.51
C PHE A 258 4.48 -17.45 -6.66
N ASN A 259 3.26 -16.98 -6.39
CA ASN A 259 2.43 -16.31 -7.40
C ASN A 259 2.99 -14.96 -7.84
N GLN A 260 3.88 -14.35 -7.07
CA GLN A 260 4.56 -13.13 -7.46
C GLN A 260 5.81 -13.43 -8.32
N VAL A 261 6.58 -14.48 -7.97
CA VAL A 261 7.84 -14.82 -8.64
C VAL A 261 7.62 -15.62 -9.92
N ALA A 262 6.70 -16.59 -9.94
CA ALA A 262 6.54 -17.50 -11.08
C ALA A 262 6.27 -16.78 -12.42
N PRO A 263 5.41 -15.75 -12.53
CA PRO A 263 5.21 -15.03 -13.79
C PRO A 263 6.49 -14.37 -14.33
N ASP A 264 7.30 -13.79 -13.45
CA ASP A 264 8.56 -13.13 -13.82
C ASP A 264 9.62 -14.16 -14.26
N TYR A 265 9.61 -15.34 -13.64
CA TYR A 265 10.41 -16.48 -14.09
C TYR A 265 10.02 -16.93 -15.50
N LEU A 266 8.72 -17.08 -15.78
CA LEU A 266 8.23 -17.48 -17.11
C LEU A 266 8.52 -16.42 -18.19
N LYS A 267 8.59 -15.15 -17.80
CA LYS A 267 9.05 -14.05 -18.67
C LYS A 267 10.58 -14.08 -18.89
N GLY A 268 11.30 -15.00 -18.24
CA GLY A 268 12.74 -15.15 -18.32
C GLY A 268 13.52 -14.02 -17.68
N LEU A 269 12.88 -13.24 -16.78
CA LEU A 269 13.54 -12.09 -16.16
C LEU A 269 14.72 -12.53 -15.31
N PHE A 270 14.63 -13.67 -14.63
CA PHE A 270 15.66 -14.18 -13.72
C PHE A 270 16.75 -15.04 -14.35
N SER A 271 16.59 -15.39 -15.62
CA SER A 271 17.57 -16.20 -16.35
C SER A 271 18.42 -15.30 -17.23
N VAL A 272 19.70 -15.09 -16.86
CA VAL A 272 20.69 -14.63 -17.84
C VAL A 272 20.83 -15.75 -18.87
N VAL A 273 20.19 -15.59 -20.02
CA VAL A 273 20.39 -16.50 -21.15
C VAL A 273 21.78 -16.20 -21.70
N PRO A 274 22.75 -17.11 -21.59
CA PRO A 274 24.04 -16.91 -22.23
C PRO A 274 23.79 -16.77 -23.74
N GLN A 275 24.52 -15.90 -24.44
CA GLN A 275 24.44 -15.79 -25.91
C GLN A 275 24.97 -17.05 -26.65
N GLY A 276 25.17 -18.16 -25.95
CA GLY A 276 25.68 -19.44 -26.46
C GLY A 276 24.81 -20.63 -26.04
N LYS A 277 25.35 -21.85 -26.16
CA LYS A 277 24.63 -23.07 -25.76
C LYS A 277 24.36 -23.07 -24.26
N THR A 278 23.07 -23.22 -23.90
CA THR A 278 22.62 -23.44 -22.53
C THR A 278 23.34 -24.66 -21.94
N SER A 279 23.88 -24.53 -20.71
CA SER A 279 24.58 -25.64 -20.06
C SER A 279 23.60 -26.76 -19.71
N GLU A 280 24.07 -28.01 -19.69
CA GLU A 280 23.25 -29.15 -19.28
C GLU A 280 22.68 -28.98 -17.86
N GLN A 281 23.47 -28.39 -16.96
CA GLN A 281 23.02 -28.05 -15.60
C GLN A 281 21.83 -27.08 -15.60
N GLN A 282 21.85 -26.07 -16.47
CA GLN A 282 20.75 -25.11 -16.59
C GLN A 282 19.50 -25.77 -17.19
N LEU A 283 19.65 -26.66 -18.17
CA LEU A 283 18.52 -27.45 -18.70
C LEU A 283 17.89 -28.35 -17.63
N GLN A 284 18.72 -28.99 -16.79
CA GLN A 284 18.24 -29.82 -15.68
C GLN A 284 17.53 -28.99 -14.61
N GLN A 285 18.08 -27.84 -14.23
CA GLN A 285 17.44 -26.92 -13.27
C GLN A 285 16.07 -26.46 -13.77
N VAL A 286 16.00 -25.99 -15.02
CA VAL A 286 14.74 -25.50 -15.61
C VAL A 286 13.70 -26.62 -15.71
N SER A 287 14.11 -27.84 -16.06
CA SER A 287 13.22 -29.01 -16.07
C SER A 287 12.67 -29.34 -14.68
N LYS A 288 13.51 -29.23 -13.64
CA LYS A 288 13.10 -29.42 -12.24
C LYS A 288 12.11 -28.35 -11.79
N LEU A 289 12.38 -27.07 -12.10
CA LEU A 289 11.48 -25.95 -11.80
C LEU A 289 10.12 -26.10 -12.51
N ALA A 290 10.09 -26.63 -13.73
CA ALA A 290 8.84 -26.94 -14.43
C ALA A 290 8.06 -28.07 -13.74
N ALA A 291 8.73 -29.13 -13.29
CA ALA A 291 8.10 -30.20 -12.52
C ALA A 291 7.50 -29.68 -11.19
N LEU A 292 8.23 -28.83 -10.47
CA LEU A 292 7.77 -28.17 -9.24
C LEU A 292 6.54 -27.29 -9.49
N GLN A 293 6.52 -26.50 -10.56
CA GLN A 293 5.36 -25.67 -10.92
C GLN A 293 4.14 -26.51 -11.29
N HIS A 294 4.31 -27.62 -12.00
CA HIS A 294 3.22 -28.55 -12.30
C HIS A 294 2.61 -29.12 -11.02
N ARG A 295 3.46 -29.59 -10.09
CA ARG A 295 3.02 -30.10 -8.79
C ARG A 295 2.37 -29.01 -7.93
N ALA A 296 2.84 -27.77 -8.00
CA ALA A 296 2.27 -26.62 -7.30
C ALA A 296 0.84 -26.28 -7.71
N LYS A 297 0.38 -26.73 -8.90
CA LYS A 297 -1.03 -26.66 -9.34
C LYS A 297 -1.90 -27.79 -8.78
N ASP A 298 -1.37 -28.57 -7.84
CA ASP A 298 -1.96 -29.78 -7.27
C ASP A 298 -2.24 -30.89 -8.29
N SER A 299 -1.49 -30.90 -9.39
CA SER A 299 -1.59 -31.97 -10.40
C SER A 299 -0.84 -33.21 -9.94
N ILE A 300 -1.54 -34.36 -9.96
CA ILE A 300 -1.02 -35.67 -9.55
C ILE A 300 -0.59 -36.56 -10.72
N TYR A 301 -0.93 -36.16 -11.95
CA TYR A 301 -0.61 -36.88 -13.18
C TYR A 301 0.63 -36.29 -13.86
N LEU A 302 1.19 -37.04 -14.82
CA LEU A 302 2.34 -36.60 -15.59
C LEU A 302 1.96 -35.43 -16.53
N PRO A 303 2.81 -34.39 -16.64
CA PRO A 303 2.49 -33.22 -17.45
C PRO A 303 2.43 -33.55 -18.93
N THR A 304 1.60 -32.81 -19.66
CA THR A 304 1.57 -32.82 -21.13
C THR A 304 2.61 -31.86 -21.71
N ILE A 305 2.92 -31.98 -23.00
CA ILE A 305 3.84 -31.04 -23.70
C ILE A 305 3.41 -29.58 -23.52
N ARG A 306 2.09 -29.32 -23.56
CA ARG A 306 1.53 -27.97 -23.39
C ARG A 306 1.75 -27.45 -21.98
N GLU A 307 1.51 -28.29 -20.97
CA GLU A 307 1.72 -27.88 -19.57
C GLU A 307 3.19 -27.66 -19.23
N VAL A 308 4.09 -28.45 -19.84
CA VAL A 308 5.52 -28.20 -19.76
C VAL A 308 5.83 -26.84 -20.39
N GLN A 309 5.31 -26.53 -21.57
CA GLN A 309 5.51 -25.22 -22.21
C GLN A 309 5.04 -24.06 -21.32
N ASP A 310 3.89 -24.20 -20.66
CA ASP A 310 3.33 -23.16 -19.78
C ASP A 310 4.13 -22.95 -18.48
N CYS A 311 5.04 -23.88 -18.13
CA CYS A 311 5.88 -23.80 -16.93
C CYS A 311 7.34 -23.41 -17.25
N MET A 312 7.63 -23.00 -18.48
CA MET A 312 8.98 -22.78 -18.99
C MET A 312 9.20 -21.33 -19.42
N PRO A 313 10.40 -20.75 -19.18
CA PRO A 313 10.75 -19.45 -19.74
C PRO A 313 10.74 -19.49 -21.27
N LEU A 314 10.06 -18.52 -21.89
CA LEU A 314 9.87 -18.49 -23.35
C LEU A 314 11.21 -18.53 -24.13
N GLN A 315 12.24 -17.91 -23.58
CA GLN A 315 13.58 -17.84 -24.19
C GLN A 315 14.32 -19.19 -24.18
N LEU A 316 14.03 -20.05 -23.20
CA LEU A 316 14.71 -21.33 -23.02
C LEU A 316 13.95 -22.48 -23.68
N TYR A 317 12.62 -22.39 -23.78
CA TYR A 317 11.81 -23.44 -24.39
C TYR A 317 12.27 -23.78 -25.81
N GLY A 318 12.64 -22.78 -26.61
CA GLY A 318 13.13 -22.96 -27.99
C GLY A 318 14.49 -23.64 -28.15
N GLN A 319 15.25 -23.85 -27.06
CA GLN A 319 16.60 -24.43 -27.10
C GLN A 319 16.61 -25.96 -27.25
N GLN A 320 15.50 -26.63 -26.93
CA GLN A 320 15.37 -28.08 -27.04
C GLN A 320 14.06 -28.47 -27.73
N ARG A 321 13.97 -29.71 -28.22
CA ARG A 321 12.72 -30.22 -28.79
C ARG A 321 11.67 -30.38 -27.68
N PRO A 322 10.38 -30.10 -27.93
CA PRO A 322 9.31 -30.25 -26.94
C PRO A 322 9.29 -31.62 -26.25
N GLN A 323 9.51 -32.70 -27.00
CA GLN A 323 9.55 -34.06 -26.43
C GLN A 323 10.73 -34.26 -25.47
N GLN A 324 11.86 -33.62 -25.73
CA GLN A 324 13.04 -33.72 -24.86
C GLN A 324 12.79 -33.00 -23.54
N TRP A 325 12.15 -31.82 -23.58
CA TRP A 325 11.68 -31.15 -22.36
C TRP A 325 10.71 -32.02 -21.58
N LEU A 326 9.72 -32.60 -22.25
CA LEU A 326 8.76 -33.48 -21.59
C LEU A 326 9.45 -34.66 -20.88
N ASN A 327 10.41 -35.31 -21.53
CA ASN A 327 11.15 -36.42 -20.93
C ASN A 327 11.91 -35.99 -19.67
N MET A 328 12.67 -34.88 -19.73
CA MET A 328 13.42 -34.37 -18.59
C MET A 328 12.50 -33.95 -17.43
N VAL A 329 11.38 -33.28 -17.72
CA VAL A 329 10.40 -32.92 -16.68
C VAL A 329 9.77 -34.16 -16.06
N THR A 330 9.45 -35.18 -16.88
CA THR A 330 8.88 -36.46 -16.40
C THR A 330 9.84 -37.20 -15.48
N GLU A 331 11.14 -37.15 -15.75
CA GLU A 331 12.17 -37.71 -14.85
C GLU A 331 12.15 -37.03 -13.47
N HIS A 332 12.12 -35.69 -13.43
CA HIS A 332 12.03 -34.94 -12.16
C HIS A 332 10.68 -35.14 -11.44
N MET A 333 9.60 -35.39 -12.19
CA MET A 333 8.28 -35.65 -11.60
C MET A 333 8.26 -36.86 -10.66
N GLN A 334 9.10 -37.88 -10.89
CA GLN A 334 9.17 -39.05 -9.99
C GLN A 334 9.57 -38.67 -8.56
N GLN A 335 10.40 -37.64 -8.40
CA GLN A 335 10.82 -37.13 -7.10
C GLN A 335 9.82 -36.11 -6.54
N VAL A 336 9.29 -35.25 -7.42
CA VAL A 336 8.40 -34.14 -7.04
C VAL A 336 6.98 -34.61 -6.70
N GLN A 337 6.52 -35.75 -7.23
CA GLN A 337 5.15 -36.25 -7.01
C GLN A 337 4.83 -36.51 -5.53
N ALA A 338 5.84 -36.86 -4.72
CA ALA A 338 5.69 -37.10 -3.29
C ALA A 338 5.49 -35.80 -2.46
N LEU A 339 5.81 -34.63 -3.03
CA LEU A 339 5.67 -33.35 -2.35
C LEU A 339 4.21 -32.92 -2.26
N SER A 340 3.86 -32.10 -1.27
CA SER A 340 2.61 -31.33 -1.29
C SER A 340 2.73 -30.10 -2.22
N PRO A 341 1.62 -29.49 -2.66
CA PRO A 341 1.68 -28.24 -3.44
C PRO A 341 2.43 -27.13 -2.71
N HIS A 342 2.27 -27.03 -1.39
CA HIS A 342 3.01 -26.10 -0.54
C HIS A 342 4.52 -26.35 -0.60
N GLN A 343 4.93 -27.61 -0.41
CA GLN A 343 6.35 -28.00 -0.49
C GLN A 343 6.94 -27.74 -1.88
N ALA A 344 6.18 -27.99 -2.95
CA ALA A 344 6.61 -27.73 -4.31
C ALA A 344 6.83 -26.23 -4.56
N ARG A 345 5.92 -25.36 -4.10
CA ARG A 345 6.07 -23.90 -4.16
C ARG A 345 7.28 -23.41 -3.35
N ALA A 346 7.47 -23.96 -2.14
CA ALA A 346 8.60 -23.62 -1.28
C ALA A 346 9.94 -24.00 -1.91
N GLN A 347 10.06 -25.21 -2.49
CA GLN A 347 11.28 -25.63 -3.18
C GLN A 347 11.55 -24.78 -4.43
N PHE A 348 10.52 -24.46 -5.22
CA PHE A 348 10.65 -23.56 -6.38
C PHE A 348 11.22 -22.21 -5.95
N LEU A 349 10.66 -21.60 -4.91
CA LEU A 349 11.13 -20.31 -4.39
C LEU A 349 12.56 -20.41 -3.84
N GLY A 350 12.90 -21.49 -3.13
CA GLY A 350 14.25 -21.71 -2.61
C GLY A 350 15.32 -21.78 -3.70
N GLU A 351 15.00 -22.41 -4.84
CA GLU A 351 15.92 -22.51 -5.98
C GLU A 351 16.05 -21.20 -6.75
N GLU A 352 14.95 -20.49 -6.98
CA GLU A 352 14.98 -19.27 -7.79
C GLU A 352 15.61 -18.09 -7.02
N LEU A 353 15.32 -17.97 -5.72
CA LEU A 353 15.80 -16.85 -4.89
C LEU A 353 17.26 -17.02 -4.43
N THR A 354 17.83 -18.21 -4.56
CA THR A 354 19.27 -18.43 -4.33
C THR A 354 20.10 -18.14 -5.58
N ASN A 355 19.47 -17.92 -6.74
CA ASN A 355 20.16 -17.54 -7.97
C ASN A 355 20.71 -16.10 -7.84
N PRO A 356 22.03 -15.87 -8.00
CA PRO A 356 22.64 -14.54 -7.87
C PRO A 356 21.96 -13.47 -8.73
N VAL A 357 21.43 -13.85 -9.89
CA VAL A 357 20.76 -12.97 -10.85
C VAL A 357 19.50 -12.32 -10.25
N TYR A 358 18.76 -13.03 -9.38
CA TYR A 358 17.56 -12.50 -8.73
C TYR A 358 17.88 -11.30 -7.82
N CYS A 359 19.03 -11.34 -7.13
CA CYS A 359 19.51 -10.20 -6.36
C CYS A 359 19.76 -8.99 -7.28
N TYR A 360 20.40 -9.17 -8.43
CA TYR A 360 20.76 -8.08 -9.34
C TYR A 360 19.56 -7.39 -10.01
N ILE A 361 18.53 -8.14 -10.42
CA ILE A 361 17.34 -7.56 -11.08
C ILE A 361 16.53 -6.73 -10.09
N ASN A 362 16.35 -7.24 -8.87
CA ASN A 362 15.70 -6.46 -7.82
C ASN A 362 16.44 -5.16 -7.52
N TRP A 363 17.78 -5.13 -7.55
CA TRP A 363 18.53 -3.88 -7.38
C TRP A 363 18.32 -2.89 -8.53
N GLN A 364 18.17 -3.35 -9.77
CA GLN A 364 17.89 -2.49 -10.94
C GLN A 364 16.44 -1.98 -10.95
N ASP A 365 15.47 -2.81 -10.56
CA ASP A 365 14.08 -2.39 -10.38
C ASP A 365 13.89 -1.46 -9.17
N VAL A 366 14.66 -1.67 -8.09
CA VAL A 366 14.76 -0.76 -6.93
C VAL A 366 15.41 0.57 -7.32
N LEU A 367 16.32 0.60 -8.30
CA LEU A 367 16.94 1.85 -8.78
C LEU A 367 15.91 2.84 -9.37
N PHE A 368 14.73 2.37 -9.78
CA PHE A 368 13.63 3.21 -10.24
C PHE A 368 12.72 3.74 -9.10
N ILE A 369 13.03 3.43 -7.83
CA ILE A 369 12.21 3.71 -6.63
C ILE A 369 12.80 4.85 -5.77
N VAL A 370 13.52 5.79 -6.38
CA VAL A 370 13.96 7.01 -5.69
C VAL A 370 13.71 8.23 -6.57
N LYS A 371 12.60 8.95 -6.37
CA LYS A 371 12.56 10.38 -6.70
C LYS A 371 12.95 11.19 -5.48
N LYS A 372 13.90 12.09 -5.67
CA LYS A 372 14.28 13.14 -4.73
C LYS A 372 13.18 14.21 -4.75
N GLU A 373 12.48 14.42 -3.63
CA GLU A 373 11.80 15.68 -3.33
C GLU A 373 12.65 16.41 -2.30
N ASP A 374 13.23 17.54 -2.74
CA ASP A 374 13.32 18.81 -2.02
C ASP A 374 14.23 19.73 -2.85
N THR A 375 13.64 20.66 -3.60
CA THR A 375 14.33 21.85 -4.13
C THR A 375 14.03 23.02 -3.21
N VAL A 376 15.03 23.45 -2.44
CA VAL A 376 15.37 24.87 -2.28
C VAL A 376 16.90 24.97 -2.24
N ASP A 377 17.44 25.65 -3.26
CA ASP A 377 18.75 26.32 -3.36
C ASP A 377 20.05 25.53 -3.09
N GLU A 378 20.71 25.07 -4.17
CA GLU A 378 22.07 25.48 -4.56
C GLU A 378 22.51 24.72 -5.83
N LEU A 379 22.65 25.46 -6.93
CA LEU A 379 23.34 25.02 -8.14
C LEU A 379 24.83 24.87 -7.84
N ILE A 380 25.30 23.65 -7.56
CA ILE A 380 26.72 23.32 -7.73
C ILE A 380 26.86 22.54 -9.03
N SER A 381 27.21 23.28 -10.08
CA SER A 381 27.70 22.77 -11.35
C SER A 381 29.06 22.10 -11.17
N CYS A 382 29.18 20.84 -11.53
CA CYS A 382 30.48 20.24 -11.85
C CYS A 382 30.42 19.74 -13.30
N SER A 383 30.87 20.58 -14.22
CA SER A 383 31.19 20.18 -15.59
C SER A 383 32.51 19.40 -15.60
N PRO A 384 32.64 18.34 -16.44
CA PRO A 384 33.87 17.59 -16.59
C PRO A 384 34.79 18.27 -17.60
N GLY A 385 36.07 18.44 -17.25
CA GLY A 385 37.10 18.78 -18.23
C GLY A 385 38.44 19.16 -17.62
N ALA A 386 39.41 18.25 -17.70
CA ALA A 386 40.77 18.55 -18.17
C ALA A 386 41.63 17.27 -18.16
N ALA A 387 41.76 16.64 -19.33
CA ALA A 387 42.96 15.88 -19.70
C ALA A 387 43.13 15.95 -21.23
N SER A 388 43.96 16.91 -21.63
CA SER A 388 44.94 16.89 -22.73
C SER A 388 44.60 16.28 -24.11
N GLU A 389 44.65 17.18 -25.10
CA GLU A 389 45.42 17.09 -26.35
C GLU A 389 44.96 16.15 -27.48
N ILE A 390 44.58 16.80 -28.59
CA ILE A 390 44.40 16.26 -29.95
C ILE A 390 45.59 16.76 -30.79
N PRO A 391 46.07 15.97 -31.77
CA PRO A 391 46.33 16.54 -33.10
C PRO A 391 45.64 15.78 -34.25
N PRO A 392 45.55 16.39 -35.46
CA PRO A 392 44.35 16.31 -36.30
C PRO A 392 44.50 15.52 -37.62
N GLU A 393 43.34 15.35 -38.26
CA GLU A 393 43.10 15.32 -39.73
C GLU A 393 43.31 14.01 -40.53
N ARG A 394 42.21 13.39 -41.02
CA ARG A 394 41.74 13.44 -42.44
C ARG A 394 40.64 12.42 -42.77
N SER A 395 39.59 12.94 -43.40
CA SER A 395 38.69 12.35 -44.43
C SER A 395 38.57 10.83 -44.59
N ALA A 396 37.35 10.28 -44.49
CA ALA A 396 36.61 9.67 -45.61
C ALA A 396 35.27 9.05 -45.14
N VAL A 397 34.30 9.13 -46.05
CA VAL A 397 32.93 8.59 -46.01
C VAL A 397 32.93 7.06 -45.99
N HIS A 398 32.10 6.42 -45.16
CA HIS A 398 31.39 5.17 -45.52
C HIS A 398 30.16 4.93 -44.63
N LYS A 399 29.10 4.43 -45.26
CA LYS A 399 27.80 4.01 -44.69
C LYS A 399 27.90 2.60 -44.11
N ASP A 400 27.38 2.35 -42.92
CA ASP A 400 26.45 1.25 -42.60
C ASP A 400 25.87 1.35 -41.17
N PRO A 401 24.68 0.79 -40.87
CA PRO A 401 23.97 0.95 -39.61
C PRO A 401 24.06 -0.29 -38.71
N GLU A 402 24.94 -0.30 -37.72
CA GLU A 402 24.88 -1.24 -36.58
C GLU A 402 25.84 -0.79 -35.49
N ALA A 403 25.33 -0.23 -34.38
CA ALA A 403 26.10 -0.04 -33.14
C ALA A 403 25.19 0.35 -31.96
N TYR A 404 24.47 -0.61 -31.38
CA TYR A 404 24.08 -0.51 -29.97
C TYR A 404 25.29 -0.96 -29.13
N GLY A 405 26.21 -0.01 -28.89
CA GLY A 405 27.41 -0.18 -28.09
C GLY A 405 27.19 0.27 -26.64
N TRP A 406 27.24 -0.69 -25.73
CA TRP A 406 27.68 -0.62 -24.34
C TRP A 406 28.10 0.75 -23.78
N LEU A 407 27.36 1.23 -22.78
CA LEU A 407 27.92 2.08 -21.71
C LEU A 407 27.96 1.26 -20.43
N GLN A 408 29.10 0.58 -20.27
CA GLN A 408 29.60 0.04 -19.02
C GLN A 408 30.03 1.24 -18.16
N LEU A 409 29.33 1.48 -17.05
CA LEU A 409 29.77 2.40 -16.00
C LEU A 409 29.94 1.64 -14.68
N PRO A 410 30.91 2.03 -13.83
CA PRO A 410 31.44 1.16 -12.77
C PRO A 410 30.53 1.08 -11.55
N LEU A 411 30.65 -0.05 -10.87
CA LEU A 411 30.18 -0.34 -9.51
C LEU A 411 30.38 0.85 -8.55
N CYS A 412 29.29 1.45 -8.08
CA CYS A 412 29.26 2.20 -6.84
C CYS A 412 28.31 1.49 -5.86
N ILE A 413 28.91 0.89 -4.83
CA ILE A 413 28.25 0.43 -3.62
C ILE A 413 27.68 1.68 -2.93
N ILE A 414 26.37 1.89 -2.99
CA ILE A 414 25.70 2.91 -2.18
C ILE A 414 25.38 2.29 -0.83
N CYS A 415 26.20 2.66 0.15
CA CYS A 415 26.02 2.40 1.57
C CYS A 415 24.79 3.13 2.11
N LYS A 416 24.13 2.56 3.13
CA LYS A 416 23.02 3.12 3.91
C LYS A 416 23.14 4.64 4.08
N CYS A 417 22.31 5.41 3.40
CA CYS A 417 22.05 6.81 3.75
C CYS A 417 20.61 7.22 3.43
N SER A 418 19.88 7.51 4.52
CA SER A 418 18.59 8.20 4.61
C SER A 418 17.29 7.40 4.39
N SER A 419 16.37 7.59 5.34
CA SER A 419 15.19 6.80 5.65
C SER A 419 13.94 7.13 4.81
N LYS A 420 14.07 7.33 3.49
CA LYS A 420 12.92 7.62 2.62
C LYS A 420 13.06 6.91 1.27
N ILE A 421 12.21 5.91 1.04
CA ILE A 421 12.02 5.27 -0.27
C ILE A 421 10.78 5.92 -0.90
N ILE A 422 10.93 6.58 -2.05
CA ILE A 422 9.86 7.22 -2.82
C ILE A 422 9.69 6.44 -4.13
N ILE A 423 8.64 5.62 -4.18
CA ILE A 423 8.36 4.72 -5.30
C ILE A 423 7.83 5.52 -6.51
N LEU A 424 8.56 5.50 -7.63
CA LEU A 424 8.06 5.93 -8.93
C LEU A 424 7.78 4.73 -9.83
N SER A 425 6.57 4.69 -10.37
CA SER A 425 6.16 3.72 -11.38
C SER A 425 6.68 4.16 -12.77
N ARG A 426 7.47 3.31 -13.42
CA ARG A 426 7.51 3.26 -14.90
C ARG A 426 6.47 2.24 -15.32
N LYS A 427 5.67 2.61 -16.34
CA LYS A 427 4.63 1.81 -17.00
C LYS A 427 4.81 0.31 -16.80
N ALA A 428 3.79 -0.32 -16.19
CA ALA A 428 3.57 -1.75 -16.33
C ALA A 428 3.54 -2.09 -17.83
N ILE A 429 4.62 -2.66 -18.32
CA ILE A 429 4.60 -3.43 -19.56
C ILE A 429 4.04 -4.77 -19.14
N TRP A 430 2.76 -4.95 -19.48
CA TRP A 430 1.97 -6.15 -19.25
C TRP A 430 2.60 -7.36 -19.95
#